data_AF-A0AAD7XM29-F1
#
_entry.id   AF-A0AAD7XM29-F1
#
_cell.length_a   1.000
_cell.length_b   1.000
_cell.length_c   1.000
_cell.angle_alpha   90.00
_cell.angle_beta   90.00
_cell.angle_gamma   90.00
#
_symmetry.space_group_name_H-M   'P 1'
#
loop_
_entity.id
_entity.type
_entity.pdbx_description
1 polymer ?
#
loop_
_entity_poly.entity_id
_entity_poly.type
_entity_poly.pdbx_seq_one_letter_code
_entity_poly.pdbx_strand_id
1 'polypeptide(L)'
;MRGTVDVASFSWMPLVTVKGNIVVEVSKGLSCARGGGTVIPRAWREAGAAFRRDGGRVVVCGPKGSGKSCLARYLVNRGLGSAVALLDCDPGQPLCGAPGFVSLRILRRPMLAAPHREAHDEYVVAQQYIGDVSPRDAPEAYAACVARLIEAADRLPSLNLVVNTCGWVTGLGLNLLETIVTALSPTVFALGDGLPGTRLPAFSGPPTAAAQQKRALQLAAYFVPDLAGAEARNGALADPDSRVAETVAAATPWAARIDSLAVALVGPAYAATSDLAEFPDLLFSVLNASLVGIAETTDLPENAPRSGLLVLADVTDIPCRGLAIVRGIDFHSGHLLLLTPDPLALHGADLLLRGKLSLPTNLLNRGGASTAFPFLSCESITADLATTMRSRHNIKRGGAPVAP
;
A
#
# COMPACT_ATOMS: atom_id res chain seq x y z
N MET A 1 31.28 11.59 -40.38
CA MET A 1 30.00 12.29 -40.20
C MET A 1 29.66 12.28 -38.72
N ARG A 2 29.68 13.45 -38.07
CA ARG A 2 29.29 13.60 -36.66
C ARG A 2 27.77 13.73 -36.61
N GLY A 3 27.09 12.71 -36.08
CA GLY A 3 25.64 12.77 -35.86
C GLY A 3 25.34 13.69 -34.69
N THR A 4 24.61 14.77 -34.95
CA THR A 4 23.96 15.58 -33.92
C THR A 4 22.87 14.75 -33.26
N VAL A 5 23.07 14.37 -32.00
CA VAL A 5 22.03 13.75 -31.17
C VAL A 5 21.12 14.87 -30.67
N ASP A 6 19.86 14.82 -31.08
CA ASP A 6 18.83 15.76 -30.63
C ASP A 6 18.54 15.56 -29.14
N VAL A 7 18.95 16.55 -28.35
CA VAL A 7 18.90 16.57 -26.87
C VAL A 7 17.46 16.79 -26.36
N ALA A 8 16.48 17.02 -27.24
CA ALA A 8 15.09 17.31 -26.89
C ALA A 8 14.23 16.09 -26.51
N SER A 9 14.79 14.87 -26.52
CA SER A 9 14.03 13.62 -26.32
C SER A 9 14.16 12.98 -24.91
N PHE A 10 14.79 13.67 -23.94
CA PHE A 10 15.06 13.14 -22.60
C PHE A 10 14.25 13.89 -21.51
N SER A 11 13.36 13.19 -20.80
CA SER A 11 12.69 13.68 -19.58
C SER A 11 13.52 13.28 -18.35
N TRP A 12 13.75 14.21 -17.41
CA TRP A 12 14.65 14.05 -16.26
C TRP A 12 13.89 14.25 -14.92
N MET A 13 13.93 13.29 -13.99
CA MET A 13 13.43 13.48 -12.60
C MET A 13 14.51 13.98 -11.64
N PRO A 14 14.49 15.22 -11.15
CA PRO A 14 15.49 15.68 -10.17
C PRO A 14 15.37 14.99 -8.79
N LEU A 15 16.53 14.71 -8.20
CA LEU A 15 16.73 14.17 -6.85
C LEU A 15 17.40 15.23 -5.97
N VAL A 16 16.79 15.56 -4.85
CA VAL A 16 17.32 16.51 -3.87
C VAL A 16 17.84 15.75 -2.65
N THR A 17 19.08 16.01 -2.23
CA THR A 17 19.60 15.45 -0.97
C THR A 17 19.63 16.54 0.11
N VAL A 18 19.13 16.22 1.31
CA VAL A 18 19.15 17.11 2.48
C VAL A 18 19.83 16.41 3.67
N LYS A 19 20.80 17.09 4.30
CA LYS A 19 21.46 16.64 5.55
C LYS A 19 21.10 17.59 6.70
N GLY A 20 20.50 17.07 7.78
CA GLY A 20 20.19 17.88 8.97
C GLY A 20 19.25 19.06 8.68
N ASN A 21 19.35 20.14 9.47
CA ASN A 21 18.59 21.39 9.28
C ASN A 21 18.91 22.06 7.92
N ILE A 22 18.23 21.53 6.90
CA ILE A 22 17.87 22.04 5.58
C ILE A 22 18.98 22.76 4.81
N VAL A 23 19.89 21.97 4.23
CA VAL A 23 20.64 22.34 3.02
C VAL A 23 20.22 21.41 1.89
N VAL A 24 19.63 21.97 0.84
CA VAL A 24 19.02 21.29 -0.31
C VAL A 24 20.03 21.26 -1.46
N GLU A 25 20.59 20.10 -1.80
CA GLU A 25 21.39 19.94 -3.01
C GLU A 25 20.53 19.28 -4.11
N VAL A 26 20.18 20.06 -5.14
CA VAL A 26 19.34 19.62 -6.27
C VAL A 26 20.22 18.98 -7.33
N SER A 27 20.13 17.67 -7.49
CA SER A 27 20.79 16.93 -8.56
C SER A 27 19.78 16.48 -9.62
N LYS A 28 20.12 16.60 -10.91
CA LYS A 28 19.22 16.27 -12.03
C LYS A 28 19.22 14.76 -12.34
N GLY A 29 18.05 14.09 -12.42
CA GLY A 29 17.83 13.00 -13.37
C GLY A 29 16.98 11.77 -12.95
N LEU A 30 16.13 11.32 -13.90
CA LEU A 30 15.66 9.95 -14.26
C LEU A 30 14.87 10.00 -15.58
N SER A 31 15.19 9.10 -16.53
CA SER A 31 14.54 8.97 -17.84
C SER A 31 14.11 7.51 -18.09
N CYS A 32 12.98 7.33 -18.77
CA CYS A 32 12.68 6.12 -19.52
C CYS A 32 12.89 6.43 -21.00
N ALA A 33 13.87 5.79 -21.64
CA ALA A 33 14.02 5.88 -23.08
C ALA A 33 12.88 5.06 -23.75
N ARG A 34 12.25 5.61 -24.79
CA ARG A 34 11.45 4.77 -25.70
C ARG A 34 12.43 3.87 -26.45
N GLY A 35 12.49 2.58 -26.08
CA GLY A 35 13.20 1.55 -26.85
C GLY A 35 14.66 1.26 -26.47
N GLY A 36 15.16 1.80 -25.34
CA GLY A 36 16.47 1.45 -24.78
C GLY A 36 16.32 1.19 -23.28
N GLY A 37 17.09 0.25 -22.72
CA GLY A 37 16.94 -0.21 -21.33
C GLY A 37 16.94 0.89 -20.26
N THR A 38 16.56 0.53 -19.03
CA THR A 38 16.44 1.46 -17.90
C THR A 38 17.77 2.18 -17.60
N VAL A 39 17.82 3.49 -17.85
CA VAL A 39 19.01 4.31 -17.54
C VAL A 39 18.90 4.84 -16.11
N ILE A 40 19.77 4.35 -15.23
CA ILE A 40 19.85 4.83 -13.86
C ILE A 40 20.59 6.18 -13.82
N PRO A 41 20.01 7.22 -13.21
CA PRO A 41 20.59 8.56 -13.17
C PRO A 41 21.94 8.60 -12.48
N ARG A 42 22.79 9.54 -12.90
CA ARG A 42 24.05 9.81 -12.20
C ARG A 42 23.82 10.14 -10.73
N ALA A 43 22.88 11.04 -10.43
CA ALA A 43 22.49 11.41 -9.07
C ALA A 43 22.11 10.20 -8.21
N TRP A 44 21.31 9.28 -8.75
CA TRP A 44 20.91 8.07 -8.05
C TRP A 44 22.11 7.14 -7.82
N ARG A 45 22.98 6.98 -8.82
CA ARG A 45 24.22 6.19 -8.68
C ARG A 45 25.15 6.73 -7.61
N GLU A 46 25.32 8.05 -7.55
CA GLU A 46 26.11 8.74 -6.53
C GLU A 46 25.49 8.56 -5.14
N ALA A 47 24.17 8.80 -5.00
CA ALA A 47 23.43 8.57 -3.76
C ALA A 47 23.52 7.11 -3.28
N GLY A 48 23.32 6.14 -4.16
CA GLY A 48 23.41 4.72 -3.85
C GLY A 48 24.85 4.26 -3.55
N ALA A 49 25.86 4.90 -4.13
CA ALA A 49 27.26 4.63 -3.79
C ALA A 49 27.63 5.19 -2.41
N ALA A 50 27.20 6.42 -2.11
CA ALA A 50 27.38 7.03 -0.80
C ALA A 50 26.66 6.22 0.29
N PHE A 51 25.39 5.86 0.07
CA PHE A 51 24.63 5.03 1.02
C PHE A 51 25.28 3.68 1.29
N ARG A 52 25.81 3.01 0.25
CA ARG A 52 26.52 1.73 0.42
C ARG A 52 27.83 1.89 1.21
N ARG A 53 28.57 2.98 0.99
CA ARG A 53 29.88 3.22 1.61
C ARG A 53 29.75 3.69 3.05
N ASP A 54 28.88 4.66 3.29
CA ASP A 54 28.77 5.38 4.55
C ASP A 54 27.71 4.75 5.48
N GLY A 55 26.76 4.01 4.90
CA GLY A 55 25.65 3.41 5.63
C GLY A 55 24.68 4.43 6.21
N GLY A 56 23.91 3.98 7.21
CA GLY A 56 23.04 4.84 8.01
C GLY A 56 21.57 4.80 7.62
N ARG A 57 20.85 5.90 7.91
CA ARG A 57 19.39 6.02 7.75
C ARG A 57 19.07 6.99 6.62
N VAL A 58 18.24 6.55 5.68
CA VAL A 58 17.80 7.37 4.55
C VAL A 58 16.28 7.43 4.48
N VAL A 59 15.72 8.62 4.23
CA VAL A 59 14.29 8.83 3.99
C VAL A 59 14.05 9.24 2.56
N VAL A 60 13.12 8.58 1.87
CA VAL A 60 12.71 8.91 0.51
C VAL A 60 11.32 9.54 0.51
N CYS A 61 11.22 10.81 0.11
CA CYS A 61 9.98 11.60 0.13
C CYS A 61 9.71 12.34 -1.20
N GLY A 62 8.49 12.89 -1.35
CA GLY A 62 8.01 13.47 -2.63
C GLY A 62 6.53 13.20 -2.91
N PRO A 63 5.88 13.94 -3.83
CA PRO A 63 4.45 13.79 -4.11
C PRO A 63 4.14 12.44 -4.78
N LYS A 64 2.85 12.12 -4.89
CA LYS A 64 2.39 10.93 -5.63
C LYS A 64 2.93 10.93 -7.07
N GLY A 65 3.45 9.79 -7.53
CA GLY A 65 4.00 9.64 -8.88
C GLY A 65 5.43 10.16 -9.09
N SER A 66 6.11 10.69 -8.07
CA SER A 66 7.48 11.22 -8.21
C SER A 66 8.59 10.16 -8.25
N GLY A 67 8.27 8.87 -8.25
CA GLY A 67 9.28 7.80 -8.34
C GLY A 67 9.92 7.39 -7.01
N LYS A 68 9.41 7.87 -5.85
CA LYS A 68 9.86 7.47 -4.50
C LYS A 68 10.09 5.97 -4.36
N SER A 69 9.09 5.16 -4.70
CA SER A 69 9.15 3.71 -4.56
C SER A 69 10.24 3.07 -5.43
N CYS A 70 10.58 3.69 -6.56
CA CYS A 70 11.67 3.25 -7.42
C CYS A 70 13.03 3.58 -6.78
N LEU A 71 13.19 4.79 -6.23
CA LEU A 71 14.42 5.17 -5.53
C LEU A 71 14.61 4.35 -4.26
N ALA A 72 13.57 4.15 -3.47
CA ALA A 72 13.64 3.37 -2.25
C ALA A 72 14.06 1.92 -2.53
N ARG A 73 13.47 1.25 -3.54
CA ARG A 73 13.93 -0.07 -4.00
C ARG A 73 15.38 -0.06 -4.47
N TYR A 74 15.77 0.96 -5.24
CA TYR A 74 17.14 1.11 -5.70
C TYR A 74 18.11 1.23 -4.50
N LEU A 75 17.79 2.06 -3.51
CA LEU A 75 18.61 2.25 -2.30
C LEU A 75 18.66 0.98 -1.45
N VAL A 76 17.55 0.26 -1.29
CA VAL A 76 17.52 -1.06 -0.64
C VAL A 76 18.53 -2.00 -1.32
N ASN A 77 18.45 -2.14 -2.65
CA ASN A 77 19.34 -3.02 -3.41
C ASN A 77 20.81 -2.58 -3.35
N ARG A 78 21.07 -1.28 -3.28
CA ARG A 78 22.43 -0.73 -3.18
C ARG A 78 23.01 -0.83 -1.77
N GLY A 79 22.17 -0.66 -0.75
CA GLY A 79 22.54 -0.75 0.66
C GLY A 79 22.59 -2.18 1.20
N LEU A 80 22.20 -3.16 0.38
CA LEU A 80 22.25 -4.58 0.75
C LEU A 80 23.71 -5.05 0.92
N GLY A 81 24.09 -5.28 2.18
CA GLY A 81 25.26 -6.05 2.59
C GLY A 81 24.85 -7.49 2.90
N SER A 82 24.87 -7.88 4.17
CA SER A 82 24.21 -9.10 4.66
C SER A 82 22.69 -8.94 4.78
N ALA A 83 22.25 -7.75 5.18
CA ALA A 83 20.85 -7.35 5.26
C ALA A 83 20.70 -5.82 5.21
N VAL A 84 19.50 -5.35 4.94
CA VAL A 84 19.09 -3.94 5.02
C VAL A 84 17.70 -3.86 5.64
N ALA A 85 17.47 -2.88 6.50
CA ALA A 85 16.15 -2.62 7.08
C ALA A 85 15.34 -1.72 6.14
N LEU A 86 14.08 -2.05 5.94
CA LEU A 86 13.10 -1.25 5.21
C LEU A 86 11.97 -0.85 6.16
N LEU A 87 11.83 0.44 6.42
CA LEU A 87 10.67 1.02 7.07
C LEU A 87 9.73 1.58 6.01
N ASP A 88 8.61 0.91 5.78
CA ASP A 88 7.62 1.34 4.81
C ASP A 88 6.46 2.07 5.48
N CYS A 89 6.39 3.37 5.24
CA CYS A 89 5.37 4.27 5.74
C CYS A 89 4.35 4.69 4.66
N ASP A 90 4.21 3.93 3.56
CA ASP A 90 3.14 4.16 2.57
C ASP A 90 2.07 3.05 2.66
N PRO A 91 0.94 3.29 3.36
CA PRO A 91 -0.12 2.29 3.46
C PRO A 91 -0.90 2.09 2.16
N GLY A 92 -0.74 2.99 1.18
CA GLY A 92 -1.48 2.95 -0.07
C GLY A 92 -0.79 2.15 -1.17
N GLN A 93 0.54 2.22 -1.26
CA GLN A 93 1.35 1.48 -2.24
C GLN A 93 2.66 1.02 -1.59
N PRO A 94 2.60 0.07 -0.65
CA PRO A 94 3.80 -0.39 0.02
C PRO A 94 4.71 -1.12 -0.98
N LEU A 95 6.01 -1.04 -0.75
CA LEU A 95 7.06 -1.67 -1.53
C LEU A 95 7.00 -3.19 -1.45
N CYS A 96 6.53 -3.71 -0.31
CA CYS A 96 6.34 -5.11 0.00
C CYS A 96 5.16 -5.31 0.95
N GLY A 97 4.56 -6.51 0.95
CA GLY A 97 3.37 -6.81 1.75
C GLY A 97 2.06 -6.29 1.13
N ALA A 98 0.97 -6.39 1.87
CA ALA A 98 -0.34 -5.92 1.44
C ALA A 98 -0.53 -4.41 1.73
N PRO A 99 -1.40 -3.69 0.99
CA PRO A 99 -1.81 -2.33 1.35
C PRO A 99 -2.57 -2.33 2.68
N GLY A 100 -2.64 -1.15 3.32
CA GLY A 100 -3.29 -0.96 4.62
C GLY A 100 -2.35 -1.06 5.82
N PHE A 101 -1.05 -1.20 5.58
CA PHE A 101 -0.04 -1.36 6.63
C PHE A 101 1.05 -0.31 6.55
N VAL A 102 1.66 -0.05 7.70
CA VAL A 102 3.05 0.39 7.77
C VAL A 102 3.88 -0.73 8.39
N SER A 103 5.13 -0.92 7.94
CA SER A 103 5.92 -2.08 8.39
C SER A 103 7.41 -1.82 8.45
N LEU A 104 8.08 -2.55 9.34
CA LEU A 104 9.53 -2.65 9.41
C LEU A 104 9.96 -4.08 9.03
N ARG A 105 10.80 -4.20 8.02
CA ARG A 105 11.24 -5.50 7.46
C ARG A 105 12.76 -5.55 7.36
N ILE A 106 13.33 -6.72 7.58
CA ILE A 106 14.75 -7.00 7.28
C ILE A 106 14.82 -7.78 5.98
N LEU A 107 15.47 -7.17 4.99
CA LEU A 107 15.64 -7.73 3.65
C LEU A 107 17.06 -8.28 3.52
N ARG A 108 17.17 -9.55 3.13
CA ARG A 108 18.46 -10.25 2.89
C ARG A 108 18.74 -10.53 1.42
N ARG A 109 17.78 -10.22 0.54
CA ARG A 109 17.88 -10.40 -0.90
C ARG A 109 17.48 -9.11 -1.62
N PRO A 110 18.00 -8.86 -2.84
CA PRO A 110 17.59 -7.72 -3.62
C PRO A 110 16.10 -7.78 -3.99
N MET A 111 15.42 -6.62 -3.94
CA MET A 111 14.07 -6.39 -4.45
C MET A 111 14.11 -6.26 -5.96
N LEU A 112 13.93 -7.37 -6.67
CA LEU A 112 13.96 -7.43 -8.14
C LEU A 112 12.59 -7.74 -8.75
N ALA A 113 11.59 -8.06 -7.93
CA ALA A 113 10.24 -8.34 -8.38
C ALA A 113 9.35 -7.10 -8.26
N ALA A 114 8.16 -7.20 -8.84
CA ALA A 114 7.12 -6.22 -8.58
C ALA A 114 6.64 -6.37 -7.12
N PRO A 115 6.12 -5.31 -6.46
CA PRO A 115 5.68 -5.36 -5.06
C PRO A 115 4.76 -6.53 -4.72
N HIS A 116 3.92 -6.95 -5.67
CA HIS A 116 2.97 -8.05 -5.52
C HIS A 116 3.60 -9.45 -5.71
N ARG A 117 4.85 -9.55 -6.16
CA ARG A 117 5.60 -10.80 -6.37
C ARG A 117 6.87 -10.89 -5.54
N GLU A 118 7.11 -9.92 -4.67
CA GLU A 118 8.26 -10.00 -3.76
C GLU A 118 7.99 -11.10 -2.73
N ALA A 119 8.32 -12.34 -3.11
CA ALA A 119 8.40 -13.48 -2.24
C ALA A 119 9.77 -13.44 -1.57
N HIS A 120 9.87 -12.70 -0.48
CA HIS A 120 11.12 -12.64 0.26
C HIS A 120 11.10 -13.62 1.42
N ASP A 121 12.28 -14.18 1.64
CA ASP A 121 12.75 -14.69 2.94
C ASP A 121 12.95 -13.48 3.89
N GLU A 122 11.93 -12.62 3.96
CA GLU A 122 11.93 -11.37 4.69
C GLU A 122 11.43 -11.62 6.09
N TYR A 123 12.18 -11.07 7.05
CA TYR A 123 11.74 -11.09 8.41
C TYR A 123 10.95 -9.81 8.67
N VAL A 124 9.63 -9.94 8.77
CA VAL A 124 8.77 -8.86 9.26
C VAL A 124 9.10 -8.68 10.74
N VAL A 125 9.79 -7.58 11.06
CA VAL A 125 10.15 -7.26 12.45
C VAL A 125 8.91 -6.83 13.20
N ALA A 126 8.12 -5.96 12.58
CA ALA A 126 6.84 -5.49 13.08
C ALA A 126 6.04 -4.89 11.92
N GLN A 127 4.71 -4.96 12.00
CA GLN A 127 3.81 -4.25 11.09
C GLN A 127 2.58 -3.80 11.86
N GLN A 128 2.05 -2.65 11.46
CA GLN A 128 0.92 -2.00 12.10
C GLN A 128 -0.19 -1.84 11.06
N TYR A 129 -1.40 -2.24 11.43
CA TYR A 129 -2.55 -2.16 10.53
C TYR A 129 -3.21 -0.78 10.63
N ILE A 130 -3.06 0.00 9.56
CA ILE A 130 -3.70 1.32 9.44
C ILE A 130 -5.18 1.18 9.09
N GLY A 131 -5.56 0.10 8.39
CA GLY A 131 -6.94 -0.12 7.96
C GLY A 131 -7.43 0.85 6.89
N ASP A 132 -6.55 1.69 6.33
CA ASP A 132 -6.83 2.61 5.23
C ASP A 132 -5.58 2.71 4.33
N VAL A 133 -5.76 3.22 3.11
CA VAL A 133 -4.71 3.46 2.11
C VAL A 133 -4.14 4.88 2.19
N SER A 134 -4.52 5.64 3.21
CA SER A 134 -4.08 7.02 3.43
C SER A 134 -4.12 7.38 4.91
N PRO A 135 -3.14 8.15 5.43
CA PRO A 135 -3.16 8.64 6.81
C PRO A 135 -4.14 9.81 7.02
N ARG A 136 -5.08 10.05 6.09
CA ARG A 136 -5.88 11.28 6.04
C ARG A 136 -6.82 11.39 7.22
N ASP A 137 -7.53 10.31 7.47
CA ASP A 137 -8.66 10.32 8.38
C ASP A 137 -8.19 10.16 9.83
N ALA A 138 -7.01 9.55 10.05
CA ALA A 138 -6.43 9.26 11.36
C ALA A 138 -4.91 9.53 11.40
N PRO A 139 -4.45 10.80 11.25
CA PRO A 139 -3.03 11.10 11.15
C PRO A 139 -2.26 10.86 12.44
N GLU A 140 -2.84 11.11 13.61
CA GLU A 140 -2.23 10.86 14.92
C GLU A 140 -2.00 9.37 15.15
N ALA A 141 -3.01 8.57 14.82
CA ALA A 141 -2.95 7.11 14.83
C ALA A 141 -1.82 6.57 13.95
N TYR A 142 -1.75 7.05 12.71
CA TYR A 142 -0.67 6.72 11.78
C TYR A 142 0.70 7.13 12.34
N ALA A 143 0.82 8.33 12.93
CA ALA A 143 2.07 8.78 13.53
C ALA A 143 2.50 7.87 14.70
N ALA A 144 1.56 7.43 15.54
CA ALA A 144 1.82 6.51 16.65
C ALA A 144 2.27 5.11 16.16
N CYS A 145 1.71 4.63 15.04
CA CYS A 145 2.17 3.40 14.39
C CYS A 145 3.61 3.53 13.89
N VAL A 146 3.91 4.63 13.19
CA VAL A 146 5.25 4.87 12.65
C VAL A 146 6.28 5.08 13.75
N ALA A 147 5.94 5.79 14.83
CA ALA A 147 6.83 5.98 15.99
C ALA A 147 7.27 4.63 16.59
N ARG A 148 6.34 3.69 16.78
CA ARG A 148 6.67 2.34 17.24
C ARG A 148 7.57 1.55 16.30
N LEU A 149 7.39 1.71 15.00
CA LEU A 149 8.28 1.10 14.02
C LEU A 149 9.67 1.76 14.00
N ILE A 150 9.76 3.06 14.29
CA ILE A 150 11.04 3.76 14.48
C ILE A 150 11.75 3.23 15.72
N GLU A 151 11.07 3.07 16.86
CA GLU A 151 11.64 2.45 18.05
C GLU A 151 12.13 1.02 17.79
N ALA A 152 11.40 0.25 16.99
CA ALA A 152 11.83 -1.07 16.55
C ALA A 152 13.07 -1.02 15.65
N ALA A 153 13.18 -0.01 14.78
CA ALA A 153 14.34 0.21 13.93
C ALA A 153 15.57 0.67 14.73
N ASP A 154 15.39 1.42 15.81
CA ASP A 154 16.47 1.82 16.72
C ASP A 154 17.14 0.61 17.39
N ARG A 155 16.41 -0.49 17.57
CA ARG A 155 16.94 -1.78 18.07
C ARG A 155 17.74 -2.56 17.00
N LEU A 156 17.88 -2.03 15.79
CA LEU A 156 18.66 -2.62 14.69
C LEU A 156 19.83 -1.71 14.26
N PRO A 157 20.72 -1.26 15.19
CA PRO A 157 21.69 -0.20 14.91
C PRO A 157 22.78 -0.60 13.89
N SER A 158 22.99 -1.90 13.67
CA SER A 158 23.98 -2.41 12.71
C SER A 158 23.48 -2.48 11.27
N LEU A 159 22.20 -2.19 11.02
CA LEU A 159 21.61 -2.27 9.68
C LEU A 159 21.43 -0.88 9.08
N ASN A 160 21.75 -0.78 7.78
CA ASN A 160 21.32 0.35 6.98
C ASN A 160 19.79 0.40 6.94
N LEU A 161 19.19 1.58 7.05
CA LEU A 161 17.75 1.77 7.07
C LEU A 161 17.31 2.62 5.88
N VAL A 162 16.41 2.07 5.06
CA VAL A 162 15.70 2.82 4.03
C VAL A 162 14.27 3.05 4.48
N VAL A 163 13.81 4.30 4.41
CA VAL A 163 12.44 4.68 4.76
C VAL A 163 11.70 5.15 3.52
N ASN A 164 10.60 4.46 3.17
CA ASN A 164 9.67 4.90 2.13
C ASN A 164 8.52 5.67 2.77
N THR A 165 8.19 6.87 2.28
CA THR A 165 7.07 7.67 2.81
C THR A 165 5.89 7.71 1.85
N CYS A 166 4.70 7.96 2.40
CA CYS A 166 3.53 8.25 1.59
C CYS A 166 3.71 9.53 0.74
N GLY A 167 2.87 9.68 -0.30
CA GLY A 167 2.96 10.80 -1.25
C GLY A 167 2.41 12.15 -0.77
N TRP A 168 2.25 12.37 0.53
CA TRP A 168 1.75 13.61 1.09
C TRP A 168 2.92 14.53 1.47
N VAL A 169 3.03 15.68 0.82
CA VAL A 169 4.19 16.60 0.98
C VAL A 169 3.78 18.03 1.37
N THR A 170 2.51 18.25 1.66
CA THR A 170 1.96 19.56 2.05
C THR A 170 1.02 19.44 3.25
N GLY A 171 0.83 20.55 3.97
CA GLY A 171 -0.06 20.62 5.13
C GLY A 171 0.26 19.55 6.17
N LEU A 172 -0.77 18.84 6.63
CA LEU A 172 -0.65 17.73 7.58
C LEU A 172 0.38 16.66 7.17
N GLY A 173 0.49 16.37 5.87
CA GLY A 173 1.47 15.40 5.38
C GLY A 173 2.91 15.83 5.58
N LEU A 174 3.18 17.14 5.50
CA LEU A 174 4.50 17.70 5.77
C LEU A 174 4.84 17.57 7.26
N ASN A 175 3.88 17.85 8.15
CA ASN A 175 4.07 17.69 9.61
C ASN A 175 4.40 16.23 9.97
N LEU A 176 3.73 15.26 9.35
CA LEU A 176 4.03 13.83 9.54
C LEU A 176 5.44 13.49 9.03
N LEU A 177 5.83 14.01 7.88
CA LEU A 177 7.19 13.82 7.34
C LEU A 177 8.26 14.44 8.25
N GLU A 178 8.03 15.66 8.75
CA GLU A 178 8.92 16.34 9.69
C GLU A 178 9.09 15.55 10.98
N THR A 179 8.01 14.95 11.48
CA THR A 179 8.06 14.07 12.66
C THR A 179 8.99 12.86 12.42
N ILE A 180 8.84 12.19 11.26
CA ILE A 180 9.69 11.05 10.87
C ILE A 180 11.17 11.48 10.73
N VAL A 181 11.42 12.60 10.05
CA VAL A 181 12.77 13.12 9.81
C VAL A 181 13.44 13.54 11.13
N THR A 182 12.71 14.20 12.02
CA THR A 182 13.23 14.64 13.32
C THR A 182 13.60 13.42 14.18
N ALA A 183 12.71 12.43 14.27
CA ALA A 183 12.94 11.23 15.06
C ALA A 183 14.13 10.40 14.56
N LEU A 184 14.34 10.31 13.25
CA LEU A 184 15.38 9.46 12.67
C LEU A 184 16.72 10.18 12.42
N SER A 185 16.74 11.51 12.37
CA SER A 185 17.88 12.31 11.88
C SER A 185 18.55 11.74 10.61
N PRO A 186 17.80 11.44 9.54
CA PRO A 186 18.28 10.69 8.38
C PRO A 186 18.94 11.60 7.32
N THR A 187 19.56 10.99 6.32
CA THR A 187 19.78 11.65 5.03
C THR A 187 18.48 11.60 4.23
N VAL A 188 17.98 12.75 3.78
CA VAL A 188 16.69 12.83 3.08
C VAL A 188 16.91 12.94 1.57
N PHE A 189 16.22 12.09 0.83
CA PHE A 189 16.13 12.08 -0.63
C PHE A 189 14.73 12.51 -1.06
N ALA A 190 14.62 13.73 -1.56
CA ALA A 190 13.39 14.36 -1.99
C ALA A 190 13.26 14.30 -3.52
N LEU A 191 12.12 13.81 -4.02
CA LEU A 191 11.83 13.70 -5.47
C LEU A 191 10.61 14.53 -5.87
N GLY A 192 10.68 15.19 -7.01
CA GLY A 192 9.54 15.85 -7.66
C GLY A 192 9.16 17.23 -7.09
N ASP A 193 8.21 17.87 -7.75
CA ASP A 193 7.67 19.19 -7.39
C ASP A 193 6.83 19.20 -6.12
N GLY A 194 6.80 20.33 -5.40
CA GLY A 194 5.83 20.56 -4.33
C GLY A 194 6.36 20.41 -2.91
N LEU A 195 7.67 20.17 -2.74
CA LEU A 195 8.34 20.53 -1.48
C LEU A 195 8.62 22.04 -1.47
N PRO A 196 8.54 22.73 -0.31
CA PRO A 196 8.79 24.16 -0.22
C PRO A 196 10.12 24.55 -0.90
N GLY A 197 10.07 25.46 -1.87
CA GLY A 197 11.25 25.94 -2.58
C GLY A 197 11.73 25.09 -3.77
N THR A 198 11.06 23.98 -4.10
CA THR A 198 11.42 23.13 -5.25
C THR A 198 10.51 23.37 -6.45
N ARG A 199 11.11 23.68 -7.62
CA ARG A 199 10.46 23.65 -8.93
C ARG A 199 11.27 22.79 -9.89
N LEU A 200 10.62 21.81 -10.45
CA LEU A 200 11.10 20.70 -11.23
C LEU A 200 10.11 20.53 -12.41
N PRO A 201 10.53 19.93 -13.52
CA PRO A 201 9.65 19.71 -14.66
C PRO A 201 8.77 18.48 -14.44
N ALA A 202 7.50 18.57 -14.86
CA ALA A 202 6.57 17.45 -14.81
C ALA A 202 7.07 16.26 -15.67
N PHE A 203 7.09 15.06 -15.07
CA PHE A 203 7.50 13.83 -15.76
C PHE A 203 6.30 13.17 -16.45
N SER A 204 6.43 12.85 -17.75
CA SER A 204 5.45 12.08 -18.53
C SER A 204 6.01 10.69 -18.86
N GLY A 205 5.89 9.78 -17.90
CA GLY A 205 6.17 8.36 -18.12
C GLY A 205 5.10 7.65 -18.97
N PRO A 206 5.33 6.38 -19.36
CA PRO A 206 4.27 5.56 -19.94
C PRO A 206 3.08 5.47 -18.97
N PRO A 207 1.84 5.36 -19.49
CA PRO A 207 0.66 5.29 -18.64
C PRO A 207 0.73 4.04 -17.76
N THR A 208 0.71 4.26 -16.44
CA THR A 208 0.62 3.19 -15.46
C THR A 208 -0.80 3.08 -14.92
N ALA A 209 -1.18 1.89 -14.44
CA ALA A 209 -2.47 1.65 -13.82
C ALA A 209 -2.75 2.63 -12.68
N ALA A 210 -4.04 2.89 -12.44
CA ALA A 210 -4.45 3.73 -11.31
C ALA A 210 -4.01 3.08 -9.98
N ALA A 211 -3.82 3.91 -8.95
CA ALA A 211 -3.41 3.44 -7.62
C ALA A 211 -4.31 2.31 -7.08
N GLN A 212 -5.63 2.42 -7.32
CA GLN A 212 -6.61 1.42 -6.92
C GLN A 212 -6.40 0.06 -7.61
N GLN A 213 -6.06 0.06 -8.90
CA GLN A 213 -5.81 -1.16 -9.67
C GLN A 213 -4.52 -1.86 -9.23
N LYS A 214 -3.47 -1.09 -8.92
CA LYS A 214 -2.21 -1.63 -8.37
C LYS A 214 -2.44 -2.29 -7.01
N ARG A 215 -3.25 -1.66 -6.15
CA ARG A 215 -3.66 -2.24 -4.85
C ARG A 215 -4.47 -3.51 -5.02
N ALA A 216 -5.39 -3.56 -5.99
CA ALA A 216 -6.16 -4.77 -6.27
C ALA A 216 -5.25 -5.93 -6.67
N LEU A 217 -4.26 -5.68 -7.55
CA LEU A 217 -3.24 -6.67 -7.90
C LEU A 217 -2.42 -7.13 -6.69
N GLN A 218 -1.99 -6.21 -5.84
CA GLN A 218 -1.19 -6.52 -4.66
C GLN A 218 -1.97 -7.32 -3.60
N LEU A 219 -3.25 -6.99 -3.38
CA LEU A 219 -4.13 -7.78 -2.52
C LEU A 219 -4.43 -9.15 -3.12
N ALA A 220 -4.68 -9.24 -4.43
CA ALA A 220 -4.87 -10.52 -5.10
C ALA A 220 -3.63 -11.42 -4.90
N ALA A 221 -2.43 -10.88 -5.10
CA ALA A 221 -1.18 -11.62 -4.90
C ALA A 221 -0.87 -11.96 -3.45
N TYR A 222 -1.35 -11.15 -2.49
CA TYR A 222 -1.28 -11.50 -1.08
C TYR A 222 -2.07 -12.78 -0.78
N PHE A 223 -3.32 -12.89 -1.26
CA PHE A 223 -4.16 -14.07 -1.02
C PHE A 223 -3.86 -15.24 -1.96
N VAL A 224 -3.34 -14.98 -3.14
CA VAL A 224 -3.01 -15.97 -4.16
C VAL A 224 -1.56 -15.73 -4.63
N PRO A 225 -0.55 -16.21 -3.90
CA PRO A 225 0.86 -15.95 -4.21
C PRO A 225 1.28 -16.42 -5.61
N ASP A 226 0.69 -17.48 -6.13
CA ASP A 226 0.94 -18.01 -7.47
C ASP A 226 0.05 -17.36 -8.55
N LEU A 227 0.06 -16.03 -8.62
CA LEU A 227 -0.68 -15.24 -9.60
C LEU A 227 0.09 -15.03 -10.91
N ALA A 228 0.73 -16.10 -11.41
CA ALA A 228 1.47 -16.04 -12.67
C ALA A 228 0.56 -15.61 -13.84
N GLY A 229 0.98 -14.57 -14.55
CA GLY A 229 0.31 -14.05 -15.75
C GLY A 229 -0.86 -13.10 -15.50
N ALA A 230 -1.26 -12.86 -14.24
CA ALA A 230 -2.43 -12.02 -13.92
C ALA A 230 -2.13 -10.50 -13.86
N GLU A 231 -1.06 -10.04 -14.50
CA GLU A 231 -0.63 -8.65 -14.49
C GLU A 231 -0.66 -8.07 -15.92
N ALA A 232 -1.44 -7.01 -16.12
CA ALA A 232 -1.41 -6.25 -17.36
C ALA A 232 -0.11 -5.45 -17.49
N ARG A 233 0.26 -5.09 -18.73
CA ARG A 233 1.47 -4.28 -19.03
C ARG A 233 1.52 -2.93 -18.29
N ASN A 234 0.39 -2.39 -17.87
CA ASN A 234 0.30 -1.14 -17.11
C ASN A 234 0.41 -1.34 -15.58
N GLY A 235 0.51 -2.59 -15.09
CA GLY A 235 0.56 -2.96 -13.67
C GLY A 235 -0.81 -3.07 -13.00
N ALA A 236 -1.89 -3.23 -13.76
CA ALA A 236 -3.22 -3.57 -13.24
C ALA A 236 -3.38 -5.09 -13.12
N LEU A 237 -4.29 -5.54 -12.25
CA LEU A 237 -4.76 -6.92 -12.23
C LEU A 237 -5.47 -7.24 -13.56
N ALA A 238 -5.03 -8.29 -14.22
CA ALA A 238 -5.61 -8.82 -15.45
C ALA A 238 -5.95 -10.29 -15.24
N ASP A 239 -7.18 -10.57 -14.81
CA ASP A 239 -7.65 -11.91 -14.48
C ASP A 239 -8.91 -12.25 -15.31
N PRO A 240 -8.76 -12.51 -16.63
CA PRO A 240 -9.89 -12.74 -17.52
C PRO A 240 -10.69 -13.99 -17.16
N ASP A 241 -10.01 -15.00 -16.62
CA ASP A 241 -10.60 -16.30 -16.26
C ASP A 241 -11.03 -16.35 -14.78
N SER A 242 -10.96 -15.23 -14.07
CA SER A 242 -11.34 -15.11 -12.66
C SER A 242 -10.62 -16.08 -11.70
N ARG A 243 -9.38 -16.48 -12.04
CA ARG A 243 -8.56 -17.44 -11.28
C ARG A 243 -8.36 -17.00 -9.83
N VAL A 244 -8.27 -15.69 -9.57
CA VAL A 244 -8.12 -15.15 -8.22
C VAL A 244 -9.30 -15.55 -7.36
N ALA A 245 -10.52 -15.19 -7.79
CA ALA A 245 -11.73 -15.48 -7.04
C ALA A 245 -11.99 -16.99 -6.91
N GLU A 246 -11.67 -17.77 -7.95
CA GLU A 246 -11.78 -19.23 -7.89
C GLU A 246 -10.85 -19.84 -6.83
N THR A 247 -9.59 -19.39 -6.79
CA THR A 247 -8.61 -19.89 -5.82
C THR A 247 -9.02 -19.52 -4.39
N VAL A 248 -9.42 -18.26 -4.17
CA VAL A 248 -9.91 -17.80 -2.87
C VAL A 248 -11.17 -18.58 -2.44
N ALA A 249 -12.09 -18.86 -3.35
CA ALA A 249 -13.30 -19.63 -3.05
C ALA A 249 -13.02 -21.12 -2.75
N ALA A 250 -12.02 -21.71 -3.40
CA ALA A 250 -11.61 -23.09 -3.20
C ALA A 250 -10.78 -23.29 -1.92
N ALA A 251 -10.17 -22.23 -1.38
CA ALA A 251 -9.39 -22.30 -0.15
C ALA A 251 -10.25 -22.75 1.04
N THR A 252 -9.67 -23.60 1.90
CA THR A 252 -10.33 -24.06 3.13
C THR A 252 -10.28 -22.96 4.17
N PRO A 253 -11.43 -22.48 4.70
CA PRO A 253 -11.44 -21.45 5.71
C PRO A 253 -11.06 -22.02 7.08
N TRP A 254 -10.44 -21.18 7.90
CA TRP A 254 -10.30 -21.43 9.32
C TRP A 254 -11.59 -21.02 10.03
N ALA A 255 -12.09 -21.88 10.92
CA ALA A 255 -13.30 -21.63 11.69
C ALA A 255 -12.94 -21.10 13.08
N ALA A 256 -13.32 -19.86 13.35
CA ALA A 256 -13.15 -19.19 14.63
C ALA A 256 -14.47 -19.20 15.40
N ARG A 257 -14.46 -19.44 16.72
CA ARG A 257 -15.69 -19.23 17.49
C ARG A 257 -15.97 -17.73 17.64
N ILE A 258 -17.20 -17.31 17.38
CA ILE A 258 -17.58 -15.89 17.43
C ILE A 258 -17.49 -15.35 18.86
N ASP A 259 -17.84 -16.15 19.86
CA ASP A 259 -17.85 -15.77 21.28
C ASP A 259 -16.45 -15.57 21.88
N SER A 260 -15.42 -16.13 21.24
CA SER A 260 -14.03 -15.98 21.67
C SER A 260 -13.26 -14.92 20.90
N LEU A 261 -13.92 -14.16 20.01
CA LEU A 261 -13.28 -13.14 19.19
C LEU A 261 -13.70 -11.73 19.62
N ALA A 262 -12.71 -10.87 19.78
CA ALA A 262 -12.88 -9.43 19.77
C ALA A 262 -12.76 -8.89 18.34
N VAL A 263 -13.56 -7.88 18.00
CA VAL A 263 -13.53 -7.23 16.69
C VAL A 263 -13.42 -5.74 16.91
N ALA A 264 -12.30 -5.15 16.53
CA ALA A 264 -12.05 -3.73 16.68
C ALA A 264 -12.26 -2.97 15.37
N LEU A 265 -13.12 -1.96 15.41
CA LEU A 265 -13.21 -0.98 14.32
C LEU A 265 -12.06 0.02 14.44
N VAL A 266 -11.23 0.10 13.41
CA VAL A 266 -10.02 0.93 13.37
C VAL A 266 -10.30 2.23 12.62
N GLY A 267 -10.10 3.35 13.32
CA GLY A 267 -10.13 4.69 12.76
C GLY A 267 -11.31 5.56 13.23
N PRO A 268 -11.17 6.89 13.15
CA PRO A 268 -12.07 7.84 13.80
C PRO A 268 -13.43 7.96 13.12
N ALA A 269 -13.59 7.43 11.90
CA ALA A 269 -14.92 7.32 11.29
C ALA A 269 -15.88 6.44 12.11
N TYR A 270 -15.33 5.58 12.97
CA TYR A 270 -16.09 4.74 13.88
C TYR A 270 -16.17 5.33 15.30
N ALA A 271 -15.45 6.41 15.61
CA ALA A 271 -15.50 7.03 16.94
C ALA A 271 -16.87 7.66 17.26
N ALA A 272 -17.56 8.19 16.24
CA ALA A 272 -18.93 8.70 16.37
C ALA A 272 -19.99 7.60 16.49
N THR A 273 -19.55 6.34 16.52
CA THR A 273 -20.41 5.16 16.52
C THR A 273 -20.30 4.38 17.83
N SER A 274 -20.10 5.10 18.95
CA SER A 274 -20.11 4.57 20.32
C SER A 274 -21.31 3.67 20.60
N ASP A 275 -22.45 3.95 19.98
CA ASP A 275 -23.70 3.21 20.14
C ASP A 275 -23.68 1.86 19.40
N LEU A 276 -22.74 1.63 18.48
CA LEU A 276 -22.64 0.35 17.74
C LEU A 276 -22.22 -0.82 18.63
N ALA A 277 -21.50 -0.56 19.72
CA ALA A 277 -21.13 -1.60 20.69
C ALA A 277 -22.37 -2.23 21.36
N GLU A 278 -23.52 -1.55 21.33
CA GLU A 278 -24.78 -2.03 21.91
C GLU A 278 -25.55 -2.98 20.97
N PHE A 279 -25.12 -3.14 19.71
CA PHE A 279 -25.82 -3.94 18.71
C PHE A 279 -24.96 -5.11 18.21
N PRO A 280 -24.98 -6.27 18.88
CA PRO A 280 -24.18 -7.43 18.50
C PRO A 280 -24.48 -7.92 17.08
N ASP A 281 -25.71 -7.73 16.57
CA ASP A 281 -26.07 -8.12 15.20
C ASP A 281 -25.35 -7.30 14.12
N LEU A 282 -24.92 -6.08 14.43
CA LEU A 282 -24.16 -5.23 13.50
C LEU A 282 -22.76 -5.77 13.26
N LEU A 283 -22.18 -6.54 14.19
CA LEU A 283 -20.91 -7.24 14.01
C LEU A 283 -20.89 -8.03 12.69
N PHE A 284 -21.98 -8.76 12.45
CA PHE A 284 -22.12 -9.61 11.27
C PHE A 284 -22.25 -8.80 10.00
N SER A 285 -23.00 -7.68 10.05
CA SER A 285 -23.16 -6.77 8.92
C SER A 285 -21.85 -6.10 8.50
N VAL A 286 -20.96 -5.83 9.45
CA VAL A 286 -19.69 -5.14 9.23
C VAL A 286 -18.58 -6.10 8.76
N LEU A 287 -18.63 -7.35 9.21
CA LEU A 287 -17.61 -8.34 8.91
C LEU A 287 -17.85 -9.12 7.64
N ASN A 288 -19.10 -9.42 7.27
CA ASN A 288 -19.36 -10.31 6.14
C ASN A 288 -18.77 -9.76 4.83
N ALA A 289 -18.04 -10.60 4.10
CA ALA A 289 -17.29 -10.23 2.88
C ALA A 289 -16.34 -9.02 3.06
N SER A 290 -15.76 -8.87 4.25
CA SER A 290 -14.83 -7.81 4.56
C SER A 290 -13.38 -8.29 4.66
N LEU A 291 -12.46 -7.34 4.56
CA LEU A 291 -11.06 -7.52 4.85
C LEU A 291 -10.77 -7.05 6.29
N VAL A 292 -10.10 -7.91 7.06
CA VAL A 292 -9.73 -7.67 8.46
C VAL A 292 -8.23 -7.92 8.68
N GLY A 293 -7.62 -7.16 9.58
CA GLY A 293 -6.32 -7.49 10.15
C GLY A 293 -6.44 -8.53 11.25
N ILE A 294 -5.44 -9.39 11.41
CA ILE A 294 -5.37 -10.42 12.45
C ILE A 294 -4.44 -9.94 13.56
N ALA A 295 -4.89 -9.95 14.81
CA ALA A 295 -4.13 -9.48 15.97
C ALA A 295 -4.45 -10.31 17.23
N GLU A 296 -3.85 -9.94 18.35
CA GLU A 296 -4.16 -10.49 19.67
C GLU A 296 -4.69 -9.41 20.61
N THR A 297 -5.59 -9.80 21.51
CA THR A 297 -6.13 -8.91 22.51
C THR A 297 -5.06 -8.52 23.52
N THR A 298 -3.99 -9.31 23.73
CA THR A 298 -2.88 -8.94 24.62
C THR A 298 -2.24 -7.60 24.29
N ASP A 299 -2.38 -7.14 23.04
CA ASP A 299 -1.91 -5.84 22.57
C ASP A 299 -2.90 -4.69 22.82
N LEU A 300 -4.10 -4.99 23.34
CA LEU A 300 -5.09 -4.01 23.78
C LEU A 300 -4.85 -3.55 25.22
N PRO A 301 -5.30 -2.35 25.60
CA PRO A 301 -5.28 -1.89 27.00
C PRO A 301 -5.92 -2.90 27.95
N GLU A 302 -5.44 -2.99 29.20
CA GLU A 302 -5.88 -4.00 30.17
C GLU A 302 -7.40 -4.03 30.40
N ASN A 303 -8.06 -2.87 30.30
CA ASN A 303 -9.50 -2.73 30.50
C ASN A 303 -10.34 -3.00 29.23
N ALA A 304 -9.71 -3.32 28.10
CA ALA A 304 -10.44 -3.60 26.87
C ALA A 304 -11.16 -4.95 26.95
N PRO A 305 -12.43 -5.03 26.49
CA PRO A 305 -13.13 -6.30 26.38
C PRO A 305 -12.34 -7.27 25.49
N ARG A 306 -12.36 -8.56 25.86
CA ARG A 306 -11.64 -9.63 25.16
C ARG A 306 -12.50 -10.36 24.12
N SER A 307 -13.77 -9.98 24.01
CA SER A 307 -14.74 -10.57 23.07
C SER A 307 -15.79 -9.53 22.67
N GLY A 308 -16.39 -9.70 21.50
CA GLY A 308 -17.46 -8.84 20.99
C GLY A 308 -16.95 -7.66 20.16
N LEU A 309 -17.84 -6.70 19.86
CA LEU A 309 -17.52 -5.54 19.05
C LEU A 309 -16.90 -4.43 19.91
N LEU A 310 -15.74 -3.97 19.47
CA LEU A 310 -14.95 -2.89 20.04
C LEU A 310 -14.84 -1.74 19.04
N VAL A 311 -14.88 -0.51 19.54
CA VAL A 311 -14.53 0.67 18.76
C VAL A 311 -13.21 1.19 19.29
N LEU A 312 -12.16 1.09 18.49
CA LEU A 312 -10.84 1.60 18.85
C LEU A 312 -10.59 2.91 18.10
N ALA A 313 -11.12 3.99 18.68
CA ALA A 313 -10.89 5.34 18.17
C ALA A 313 -9.43 5.78 18.34
N ASP A 314 -8.84 5.46 19.50
CA ASP A 314 -7.54 6.00 19.94
C ASP A 314 -6.42 4.95 20.01
N VAL A 315 -6.75 3.65 20.10
CA VAL A 315 -5.77 2.56 20.14
C VAL A 315 -5.51 2.09 18.72
N THR A 316 -4.32 2.38 18.19
CA THR A 316 -4.06 2.24 16.75
C THR A 316 -2.78 1.51 16.43
N ASP A 317 -2.01 1.16 17.45
CA ASP A 317 -0.69 0.55 17.35
C ASP A 317 -0.63 -0.94 17.64
N ILE A 318 -1.74 -1.58 17.36
CA ILE A 318 -1.90 -3.00 17.59
C ILE A 318 -1.08 -3.73 16.53
N PRO A 319 -0.03 -4.47 16.92
CA PRO A 319 0.72 -5.32 16.02
C PRO A 319 -0.25 -6.23 15.26
N CYS A 320 -0.06 -6.30 13.94
CA CYS A 320 -0.92 -7.09 13.09
C CYS A 320 -0.12 -8.20 12.42
N ARG A 321 -0.65 -9.42 12.42
CA ARG A 321 0.01 -10.61 11.89
C ARG A 321 -0.17 -10.76 10.40
N GLY A 322 -1.28 -10.24 9.88
CA GLY A 322 -1.60 -10.30 8.46
C GLY A 322 -3.04 -9.90 8.21
N LEU A 323 -3.53 -10.21 7.02
CA LEU A 323 -4.92 -10.00 6.65
C LEU A 323 -5.66 -11.33 6.55
N ALA A 324 -6.96 -11.27 6.80
CA ALA A 324 -7.92 -12.30 6.44
C ALA A 324 -9.11 -11.70 5.69
N ILE A 325 -9.71 -12.52 4.83
CA ILE A 325 -11.06 -12.30 4.30
C ILE A 325 -12.03 -13.03 5.22
N VAL A 326 -13.05 -12.33 5.67
CA VAL A 326 -14.22 -12.98 6.29
C VAL A 326 -15.08 -13.55 5.17
N ARG A 327 -14.96 -14.86 4.95
CA ARG A 327 -15.67 -15.58 3.90
C ARG A 327 -17.17 -15.66 4.17
N GLY A 328 -17.52 -15.85 5.44
CA GLY A 328 -18.89 -16.06 5.86
C GLY A 328 -18.98 -16.27 7.36
N ILE A 329 -20.22 -16.28 7.83
CA ILE A 329 -20.57 -16.40 9.25
C ILE A 329 -21.60 -17.52 9.32
N ASP A 330 -21.28 -18.56 10.07
CA ASP A 330 -22.17 -19.68 10.34
C ASP A 330 -22.82 -19.46 11.71
N PHE A 331 -24.05 -18.94 11.69
CA PHE A 331 -24.84 -18.70 12.89
C PHE A 331 -25.30 -19.98 13.57
N HIS A 332 -25.42 -21.08 12.84
CA HIS A 332 -25.88 -22.35 13.41
C HIS A 332 -24.80 -22.97 14.29
N SER A 333 -23.55 -22.98 13.78
CA SER A 333 -22.41 -23.49 14.54
C SER A 333 -21.74 -22.44 15.42
N GLY A 334 -22.04 -21.15 15.23
CA GLY A 334 -21.44 -20.04 15.97
C GLY A 334 -20.01 -19.71 15.54
N HIS A 335 -19.67 -19.94 14.26
CA HIS A 335 -18.31 -19.75 13.74
C HIS A 335 -18.21 -18.66 12.68
N LEU A 336 -17.09 -17.94 12.72
CA LEU A 336 -16.62 -17.05 11.66
C LEU A 336 -15.64 -17.82 10.76
N LEU A 337 -15.84 -17.75 9.44
CA LEU A 337 -14.98 -18.42 8.46
C LEU A 337 -13.96 -17.43 7.89
N LEU A 338 -12.68 -17.65 8.19
CA LEU A 338 -11.57 -16.77 7.81
C LEU A 338 -10.70 -17.41 6.73
N LEU A 339 -10.36 -16.64 5.70
CA LEU A 339 -9.38 -17.02 4.68
C LEU A 339 -8.15 -16.13 4.81
N THR A 340 -6.98 -16.73 4.99
CA THR A 340 -5.70 -16.04 5.06
C THR A 340 -4.64 -16.85 4.32
N PRO A 341 -3.66 -16.21 3.65
CA PRO A 341 -2.54 -16.93 3.05
C PRO A 341 -1.59 -17.54 4.09
N ASP A 342 -1.62 -17.04 5.33
CA ASP A 342 -0.78 -17.52 6.43
C ASP A 342 -1.63 -18.09 7.59
N PRO A 343 -1.89 -19.41 7.61
CA PRO A 343 -2.64 -20.04 8.70
C PRO A 343 -2.00 -19.86 10.09
N LEU A 344 -0.67 -19.66 10.16
CA LEU A 344 0.01 -19.44 11.44
C LEU A 344 -0.35 -18.08 12.04
N ALA A 345 -0.71 -17.09 11.21
CA ALA A 345 -1.18 -15.80 11.69
C ALA A 345 -2.43 -15.91 12.57
N LEU A 346 -3.26 -16.94 12.35
CA LEU A 346 -4.48 -17.21 13.14
C LEU A 346 -4.22 -18.00 14.43
N HIS A 347 -3.04 -18.59 14.60
CA HIS A 347 -2.74 -19.35 15.80
C HIS A 347 -2.64 -18.42 17.02
N GLY A 348 -3.55 -18.58 17.99
CA GLY A 348 -3.63 -17.71 19.17
C GLY A 348 -4.29 -16.35 18.92
N ALA A 349 -4.70 -16.05 17.68
CA ALA A 349 -5.39 -14.82 17.36
C ALA A 349 -6.81 -14.82 17.90
N ASP A 350 -7.13 -13.81 18.71
CA ASP A 350 -8.42 -13.56 19.35
C ASP A 350 -8.96 -12.15 19.03
N LEU A 351 -8.27 -11.37 18.19
CA LEU A 351 -8.66 -10.02 17.77
C LEU A 351 -8.65 -9.86 16.25
N LEU A 352 -9.75 -9.32 15.70
CA LEU A 352 -9.85 -8.89 14.31
C LEU A 352 -9.94 -7.37 14.20
N LEU A 353 -9.12 -6.78 13.35
CA LEU A 353 -9.08 -5.34 13.11
C LEU A 353 -9.82 -4.99 11.81
N ARG A 354 -10.96 -4.31 11.90
CA ARG A 354 -11.76 -3.88 10.75
C ARG A 354 -11.54 -2.40 10.46
N GLY A 355 -10.94 -2.11 9.30
CA GLY A 355 -10.73 -0.74 8.80
C GLY A 355 -11.65 -0.37 7.63
N LYS A 356 -11.32 0.72 6.94
CA LYS A 356 -11.97 1.16 5.69
C LYS A 356 -11.45 0.47 4.43
N LEU A 357 -10.33 -0.26 4.53
CA LEU A 357 -9.75 -0.99 3.42
C LEU A 357 -10.80 -1.94 2.83
N SER A 358 -11.12 -1.73 1.55
CA SER A 358 -12.15 -2.48 0.85
C SER A 358 -11.57 -3.73 0.18
N LEU A 359 -12.35 -4.81 0.21
CA LEU A 359 -12.04 -6.03 -0.53
C LEU A 359 -12.29 -5.78 -2.02
N PRO A 360 -11.27 -5.92 -2.89
CA PRO A 360 -11.48 -5.77 -4.33
C PRO A 360 -12.48 -6.79 -4.87
N THR A 361 -13.40 -6.36 -5.72
CA THR A 361 -14.44 -7.23 -6.31
C THR A 361 -13.85 -8.40 -7.10
N ASN A 362 -12.64 -8.26 -7.64
CA ASN A 362 -11.92 -9.35 -8.33
C ASN A 362 -11.59 -10.54 -7.43
N LEU A 363 -11.59 -10.39 -6.10
CA LEU A 363 -11.41 -11.53 -5.19
C LEU A 363 -12.73 -12.26 -4.90
N LEU A 364 -13.87 -11.68 -5.31
CA LEU A 364 -15.21 -12.24 -5.09
C LEU A 364 -15.86 -12.74 -6.39
N ASN A 365 -15.62 -12.03 -7.50
CA ASN A 365 -16.27 -12.30 -8.78
C ASN A 365 -15.58 -13.45 -9.53
N ARG A 366 -16.28 -14.57 -9.74
CA ARG A 366 -15.80 -15.73 -10.52
C ARG A 366 -16.25 -15.71 -11.99
N GLY A 367 -16.68 -14.55 -12.49
CA GLY A 367 -17.06 -14.36 -13.90
C GLY A 367 -18.38 -15.03 -14.28
N GLY A 368 -18.62 -15.21 -15.58
CA GLY A 368 -19.89 -15.72 -16.13
C GLY A 368 -20.16 -17.21 -15.90
N ALA A 369 -19.25 -17.94 -15.26
CA ALA A 369 -19.38 -19.38 -15.00
C ALA A 369 -20.28 -19.71 -13.78
N SER A 370 -20.65 -18.70 -12.97
CA SER A 370 -21.54 -18.87 -11.82
C SER A 370 -22.73 -17.92 -11.93
N THR A 371 -23.94 -18.45 -11.74
CA THR A 371 -25.21 -17.74 -11.93
C THR A 371 -25.65 -16.93 -10.70
N ALA A 372 -24.95 -17.05 -9.57
CA ALA A 372 -25.23 -16.29 -8.36
C ALA A 372 -23.93 -15.99 -7.60
N PHE A 373 -23.82 -14.73 -7.13
CA PHE A 373 -22.72 -14.27 -6.31
C PHE A 373 -23.28 -13.53 -5.09
N PRO A 374 -22.95 -13.97 -3.87
CA PRO A 374 -23.20 -13.16 -2.68
C PRO A 374 -22.55 -11.77 -2.86
N PHE A 375 -23.27 -10.71 -2.48
CA PHE A 375 -22.79 -9.31 -2.51
C PHE A 375 -22.54 -8.69 -3.88
N LEU A 376 -22.76 -9.40 -4.99
CA LEU A 376 -22.61 -8.88 -6.35
C LEU A 376 -23.90 -9.11 -7.15
N SER A 377 -24.50 -8.03 -7.65
CA SER A 377 -25.52 -8.12 -8.69
C SER A 377 -24.85 -8.10 -10.06
N CYS A 378 -25.08 -9.16 -10.85
CA CYS A 378 -24.65 -9.22 -12.25
C CYS A 378 -25.88 -8.96 -13.12
N GLU A 379 -26.14 -7.69 -13.46
CA GLU A 379 -27.12 -7.36 -14.50
C GLU A 379 -26.45 -7.53 -15.86
N SER A 380 -26.60 -8.71 -16.47
CA SER A 380 -26.37 -8.86 -17.90
C SER A 380 -27.61 -8.35 -18.63
N ILE A 381 -27.52 -7.19 -19.29
CA ILE A 381 -28.49 -6.84 -20.32
C ILE A 381 -28.28 -7.85 -21.45
N THR A 382 -29.06 -8.91 -21.48
CA THR A 382 -29.15 -9.81 -22.64
C THR A 382 -29.64 -8.96 -23.80
N ALA A 383 -28.71 -8.59 -24.67
CA ALA A 383 -28.98 -7.86 -25.89
C ALA A 383 -29.64 -8.80 -26.91
N ASP A 384 -30.94 -9.07 -26.72
CA ASP A 384 -31.82 -9.08 -27.86
C ASP A 384 -32.19 -7.61 -28.13
N LEU A 385 -31.90 -7.12 -29.34
CA LEU A 385 -31.99 -5.73 -29.83
C LEU A 385 -30.68 -4.92 -29.80
N ALA A 386 -29.70 -5.38 -30.57
CA ALA A 386 -28.75 -4.46 -31.19
C ALA A 386 -29.46 -3.67 -32.30
N THR A 387 -29.75 -2.39 -32.07
CA THR A 387 -29.29 -1.27 -32.90
C THR A 387 -29.74 0.07 -32.29
N THR A 388 -28.84 0.76 -31.59
CA THR A 388 -28.77 2.22 -31.71
C THR A 388 -27.37 2.69 -31.33
N MET A 389 -26.61 3.13 -32.33
CA MET A 389 -25.33 3.79 -32.15
C MET A 389 -25.51 5.00 -31.23
N ARG A 390 -24.80 5.04 -30.11
CA ARG A 390 -24.60 6.29 -29.36
C ARG A 390 -23.53 7.13 -30.06
N SER A 391 -24.00 8.17 -30.75
CA SER A 391 -23.18 9.26 -31.27
C SER A 391 -22.33 9.89 -30.16
N ARG A 392 -21.00 9.91 -30.36
CA ARG A 392 -20.07 10.65 -29.49
C ARG A 392 -20.11 12.13 -29.86
N HIS A 393 -20.96 12.90 -29.21
CA HIS A 393 -20.88 14.36 -29.27
C HIS A 393 -19.72 14.84 -28.39
N ASN A 394 -18.56 15.05 -29.03
CA ASN A 394 -17.51 15.91 -28.51
C ASN A 394 -18.05 17.35 -28.47
N ILE A 395 -18.25 17.90 -27.27
CA ILE A 395 -18.49 19.33 -27.09
C ILE A 395 -17.17 20.06 -27.40
N LYS A 396 -17.05 20.57 -28.63
CA LYS A 396 -16.03 21.55 -29.00
C LYS A 396 -16.34 22.87 -28.30
N ARG A 397 -15.49 23.34 -27.40
CA ARG A 397 -15.44 24.75 -27.01
C ARG A 397 -14.67 25.50 -28.09
N GLY A 398 -15.38 26.17 -28.98
CA GLY A 398 -14.83 27.08 -29.98
C GLY A 398 -15.22 28.51 -29.63
N GLY A 399 -14.23 29.39 -29.50
CA GLY A 399 -14.41 30.82 -29.33
C GLY A 399 -13.07 31.54 -29.45
N ALA A 400 -12.65 31.80 -30.69
CA ALA A 400 -11.63 32.80 -31.02
C ALA A 400 -12.27 33.83 -31.97
N PRO A 401 -11.74 35.07 -32.01
CA PRO A 401 -12.52 36.26 -32.31
C PRO A 401 -12.70 36.51 -33.81
N VAL A 402 -13.77 37.22 -34.15
CA VAL A 402 -14.03 37.74 -35.50
C VAL A 402 -13.22 39.02 -35.71
N ALA A 403 -12.39 39.02 -36.75
CA ALA A 403 -11.86 40.22 -37.41
C ALA A 403 -12.57 40.37 -38.78
N PRO A 404 -12.59 41.57 -39.36
CA PRO A 404 -11.41 42.05 -40.11
C PRO A 404 -10.60 43.14 -39.42
#